data_AF-A0A498SQX2-F1
#
_entry.id   AF-A0A498SQX2-F1
#
_cell.length_a   1.000
_cell.length_b   1.000
_cell.length_c   1.000
_cell.angle_alpha   90.00
_cell.angle_beta   90.00
_cell.angle_gamma   90.00
#
_symmetry.space_group_name_H-M   'P 1'
#
loop_
_entity.id
_entity.type
_entity.pdbx_description
1 polymer ?
#
loop_
_entity_poly.entity_id
_entity_poly.type
_entity_poly.pdbx_seq_one_letter_code
_entity_poly.pdbx_strand_id
1 'polypeptide(L)'
;NDRVTYVHRIGRTGRLHRGKATSFINIAEQDPALIADVVQVVREVQQIPPDFLLDIANDHVRRADYEESQRSANDDFAGRCKGSWM
;
A
#
# COMPACT_ATOMS: atom_id res chain seq x y z
N ASN A 1 3.81 5.73 8.30
CA ASN A 1 5.14 5.91 7.66
C ASN A 1 4.86 6.19 6.19
N ASP A 2 5.38 7.26 5.61
CA ASP A 2 4.77 7.91 4.44
C ASP A 2 5.64 7.84 3.15
N ARG A 3 5.02 7.62 1.98
CA ARG A 3 5.70 7.42 0.68
C ARG A 3 6.63 8.58 0.31
N VAL A 4 6.17 9.81 0.55
CA VAL A 4 6.94 11.03 0.27
C VAL A 4 8.24 11.05 1.08
N THR A 5 8.19 10.59 2.33
CA THR A 5 9.37 10.49 3.20
C THR A 5 10.37 9.48 2.65
N TYR A 6 9.91 8.35 2.11
CA TYR A 6 10.78 7.37 1.46
C TYR A 6 11.52 7.97 0.25
N VAL A 7 10.81 8.66 -0.64
CA VAL A 7 11.39 9.33 -1.81
C VAL A 7 12.44 10.37 -1.39
N HIS A 8 12.15 11.18 -0.37
CA HIS A 8 13.10 12.17 0.14
C HIS A 8 14.39 11.55 0.69
N ARG A 9 14.33 10.33 1.24
CA ARG A 9 15.51 9.61 1.75
C ARG A 9 16.37 9.10 0.61
N ILE A 10 15.78 8.43 -0.38
CA ILE A 10 16.53 7.90 -1.53
C ILE A 10 17.04 9.02 -2.46
N GLY A 11 16.34 10.16 -2.52
CA GLY A 11 16.75 11.34 -3.30
C GLY A 11 18.00 12.06 -2.78
N ARG A 12 18.62 11.58 -1.70
CA ARG A 12 19.91 12.10 -1.18
C ARG A 12 21.13 11.50 -1.88
N THR A 13 20.98 10.38 -2.56
CA THR A 13 22.05 9.72 -3.32
C THR A 13 21.87 9.97 -4.83
N GLY A 14 22.89 9.67 -5.63
CA GLY A 14 22.72 9.56 -7.08
C GLY A 14 22.68 10.85 -7.91
N ARG A 15 23.33 11.93 -7.47
CA ARG A 15 23.25 13.26 -8.13
C ARG A 15 24.01 13.35 -9.45
N LEU A 16 25.32 13.08 -9.42
CA LEU A 16 26.19 13.13 -10.60
C LEU A 16 26.50 11.72 -11.15
N HIS A 17 26.56 10.73 -10.26
CA HIS A 17 26.83 9.33 -10.57
C HIS A 17 25.72 8.44 -10.04
N ARG A 18 25.70 7.17 -10.45
CA ARG A 18 24.72 6.19 -9.95
C ARG A 18 24.83 6.04 -8.43
N GLY A 19 23.75 6.39 -7.74
CA GLY A 19 23.58 6.16 -6.30
C GLY A 19 22.99 4.78 -6.04
N LYS A 20 23.28 4.22 -4.86
CA LYS A 20 22.59 3.03 -4.35
C LYS A 20 21.88 3.37 -3.06
N ALA A 21 20.64 2.92 -2.93
CA ALA A 21 19.87 2.99 -1.70
C ALA A 21 19.39 1.58 -1.36
N THR A 22 19.70 1.13 -0.14
CA THR A 22 19.32 -0.21 0.35
C THR A 22 18.37 -0.01 1.52
N SER A 23 17.21 -0.64 1.44
CA SER A 23 16.13 -0.51 2.42
C SER A 23 15.92 -1.84 3.13
N PHE A 24 15.75 -1.79 4.45
CA PHE A 24 15.34 -2.95 5.24
C PHE A 24 13.83 -2.92 5.43
N ILE A 25 13.17 -4.03 5.08
CA ILE A 25 11.72 -4.18 5.13
C ILE A 25 11.43 -5.34 6.08
N ASN A 26 10.68 -5.07 7.15
CA ASN A 26 10.18 -6.11 8.05
C ASN A 26 8.70 -6.35 7.75
N ILE A 27 8.37 -7.53 7.22
CA ILE A 27 7.04 -7.89 6.75
C ILE A 27 6.04 -7.98 7.92
N ALA A 28 6.50 -8.33 9.12
CA ALA A 28 5.64 -8.52 10.29
C ALA A 28 5.22 -7.21 10.97
N GLU A 29 6.00 -6.13 10.80
CA GLU A 29 5.84 -4.89 11.57
C GLU A 29 5.57 -3.65 10.69
N GLN A 30 5.80 -3.75 9.37
CA GLN A 30 5.59 -2.61 8.47
C GLN A 30 4.17 -2.55 7.93
N ASP A 31 3.72 -1.32 7.71
CA ASP A 31 2.46 -1.00 7.09
C ASP A 31 2.43 -1.54 5.64
N PRO A 32 1.51 -2.47 5.31
CA PRO A 32 1.42 -3.04 3.98
C PRO A 32 1.08 -2.00 2.90
N ALA A 33 0.42 -0.89 3.26
CA ALA A 33 0.16 0.21 2.34
C ALA A 33 1.47 0.89 1.89
N LEU A 34 2.42 1.08 2.81
CA LEU A 34 3.73 1.64 2.46
C LEU A 34 4.53 0.69 1.54
N ILE A 35 4.42 -0.62 1.75
CA ILE A 35 5.08 -1.61 0.90
C ILE A 35 4.55 -1.53 -0.53
N ALA A 36 3.23 -1.42 -0.69
CA ALA A 36 2.60 -1.23 -2.00
C ALA A 36 3.09 0.05 -2.70
N ASP A 37 3.17 1.16 -1.96
CA ASP A 37 3.72 2.43 -2.46
C ASP A 37 5.18 2.31 -2.90
N VAL A 38 6.02 1.61 -2.13
CA VAL A 38 7.42 1.37 -2.49
C VAL A 38 7.53 0.53 -3.76
N VAL A 39 6.72 -0.53 -3.87
CA VAL A 39 6.67 -1.37 -5.09
C VAL A 39 6.25 -0.54 -6.31
N GLN A 40 5.28 0.36 -6.15
CA GLN A 40 4.87 1.25 -7.22
C GLN A 40 6.03 2.15 -7.67
N VAL A 41 6.73 2.82 -6.73
CA VAL A 41 7.88 3.67 -7.04
C VAL A 41 8.97 2.88 -7.77
N VAL A 42 9.28 1.66 -7.33
CA VAL A 42 10.29 0.79 -7.96
C VAL A 42 9.91 0.44 -9.40
N ARG A 43 8.62 0.17 -9.67
CA ARG A 43 8.12 -0.10 -11.03
C ARG A 43 8.17 1.14 -11.92
N GLU A 44 7.81 2.31 -11.39
CA GLU A 44 7.86 3.59 -12.12
C GLU A 44 9.28 3.92 -12.60
N VAL A 45 10.29 3.61 -11.79
CA VAL A 45 11.70 3.83 -12.13
C VAL A 45 12.32 2.68 -12.96
N GLN A 46 11.49 1.78 -13.50
CA GLN A 46 11.91 0.62 -14.31
C GLN A 46 12.89 -0.32 -13.60
N GLN A 47 12.89 -0.34 -12.27
CA GLN A 47 13.62 -1.35 -11.49
C GLN A 47 12.76 -2.60 -11.36
N ILE A 48 13.41 -3.76 -11.26
CA ILE A 48 12.73 -5.04 -11.07
C ILE A 48 12.47 -5.22 -9.56
N PRO A 49 11.22 -5.12 -9.09
CA PRO A 49 10.92 -5.40 -7.70
C PRO A 49 11.14 -6.90 -7.41
N PRO A 50 11.74 -7.25 -6.27
CA PRO A 50 11.82 -8.62 -5.79
C PRO A 50 10.45 -9.29 -5.67
N ASP A 51 10.38 -10.59 -5.98
CA ASP A 51 9.12 -11.37 -5.98
C ASP A 51 8.40 -11.33 -4.63
N PHE A 52 9.13 -11.42 -3.52
CA PHE A 52 8.55 -11.38 -2.19
C PHE A 52 7.82 -10.05 -1.88
N LEU A 53 8.25 -8.92 -2.49
CA LEU A 53 7.55 -7.65 -2.33
C LEU A 53 6.28 -7.59 -3.17
N LEU A 54 6.27 -8.26 -4.32
CA LEU A 54 5.08 -8.37 -5.17
C LEU A 54 3.99 -9.18 -4.49
N ASP A 55 4.36 -10.29 -3.86
CA ASP A 55 3.41 -11.15 -3.15
C ASP A 55 2.71 -10.40 -2.01
N ILE A 56 3.47 -9.63 -1.22
CA ILE A 56 2.93 -8.82 -0.12
C ILE A 56 2.01 -7.72 -0.65
N ALA A 57 2.41 -7.02 -1.71
CA ALA A 57 1.58 -5.97 -2.32
C ALA A 57 0.26 -6.54 -2.87
N ASN A 58 0.30 -7.71 -3.51
CA ASN A 58 -0.88 -8.38 -4.03
C ASN A 58 -1.80 -8.92 -2.91
N ASP A 59 -1.23 -9.41 -1.81
CA ASP A 59 -1.98 -9.86 -0.64
C ASP A 59 -2.73 -8.69 0.03
N HIS A 60 -2.14 -7.50 0.07
CA HIS A 60 -2.82 -6.29 0.54
C HIS A 60 -4.02 -5.89 -0.34
N VAL A 61 -3.88 -5.96 -1.67
CA VAL A 61 -4.99 -5.67 -2.61
C VAL A 61 -6.16 -6.63 -2.33
N ARG A 62 -5.88 -7.93 -2.20
CA ARG A 62 -6.93 -8.93 -1.90
C ARG A 62 -7.64 -8.66 -0.57
N ARG A 63 -6.91 -8.23 0.47
CA ARG A 63 -7.55 -7.88 1.76
C ARG A 63 -8.44 -6.64 1.65
N ALA A 64 -8.01 -5.62 0.91
CA ALA A 64 -8.81 -4.40 0.72
C ALA A 64 -10.14 -4.67 -0.01
N ASP A 65 -10.12 -5.52 -1.04
CA ASP A 65 -11.32 -5.88 -1.83
C ASP A 65 -12.41 -6.58 -0.97
N TYR A 66 -11.98 -7.40 0.01
CA TYR A 66 -12.90 -8.07 0.94
C TYR A 66 -13.54 -7.09 1.94
N GLU A 67 -12.78 -6.12 2.46
CA GLU A 67 -13.31 -5.15 3.42
C GLU A 67 -14.29 -4.15 2.78
N GLU A 68 -14.04 -3.73 1.53
CA GLU A 68 -14.97 -2.87 0.78
C GLU A 68 -16.29 -3.59 0.50
N SER A 69 -16.23 -4.86 0.11
CA SER A 69 -17.41 -5.70 -0.11
C SER A 69 -18.26 -5.82 1.15
N GLN A 70 -17.65 -5.92 2.33
CA GLN A 70 -18.39 -5.95 3.61
C GLN A 70 -18.98 -4.59 4.01
N ARG A 71 -18.34 -3.47 3.68
CA ARG A 71 -18.92 -2.14 3.94
C ARG A 71 -20.16 -1.89 3.09
N SER A 72 -20.09 -2.18 1.79
CA SER A 72 -21.24 -2.00 0.88
C SER A 72 -22.43 -2.85 1.32
N ALA A 73 -22.21 -4.08 1.81
CA ALA A 73 -23.28 -4.94 2.32
C ALA A 73 -23.91 -4.47 3.64
N ASN A 74 -23.14 -3.77 4.49
CA ASN A 74 -23.63 -3.25 5.77
C ASN A 74 -24.45 -1.95 5.61
N ASP A 75 -24.09 -1.10 4.63
CA ASP A 75 -24.84 0.12 4.30
C ASP A 75 -26.25 -0.21 3.74
N ASP A 76 -26.40 -1.32 3.02
CA ASP A 76 -27.69 -1.80 2.52
C ASP A 76 -28.65 -2.27 3.63
N PHE A 77 -28.14 -2.73 4.79
CA PHE A 77 -28.97 -3.11 5.94
C PHE A 77 -29.36 -1.90 6.80
N ALA A 78 -28.45 -0.93 6.98
CA ALA A 78 -28.69 0.29 7.76
C ALA A 78 -29.71 1.25 7.11
N GLY A 79 -29.94 1.15 5.80
CA GLY A 79 -30.94 1.93 5.08
C GLY A 79 -32.41 1.54 5.32
N ARG A 80 -32.70 0.42 6.03
CA ARG A 80 -34.08 -0.11 6.17
C ARG A 80 -34.78 0.23 7.50
N CYS A 81 -34.13 0.96 8.41
CA CYS A 81 -34.70 1.34 9.71
C CYS A 81 -34.96 2.86 9.82
N LYS A 82 -35.78 3.41 8.92
CA LYS A 82 -36.52 4.67 9.18
C LYS A 82 -38.00 4.47 8.86
N GLY A 83 -38.59 3.46 9.50
CA GLY A 83 -40.04 3.28 9.58
C GLY A 83 -40.55 3.97 10.84
N SER A 84 -41.36 5.01 10.64
CA SER A 84 -42.11 5.80 11.60
C SER A 84 -42.63 4.97 12.80
N TRP A 85 -42.25 5.34 14.01
CA TRP A 85 -43.05 5.01 15.19
C TRP A 85 -44.27 5.93 15.21
N MET A 86 -45.39 5.37 15.65
CA MET A 86 -46.74 5.94 15.78
C MET A 86 -46.79 7.38 16.27
#